data_AF-A0A835N7G0-F1
#
_entry.id   AF-A0A835N7G0-F1
#
_cell.length_a   1.000
_cell.length_b   1.000
_cell.length_c   1.000
_cell.angle_alpha   90.00
_cell.angle_beta   90.00
_cell.angle_gamma   90.00
#
_symmetry.space_group_name_H-M   'P 1'
#
loop_
_entity.id
_entity.type
_entity.pdbx_description
1 polymer ?
#
loop_
_entity_poly.entity_id
_entity_poly.type
_entity_poly.pdbx_seq_one_letter_code
_entity_poly.pdbx_strand_id
1 'polypeptide(L)'
;MDIEQKQAELIDHFVNQASTLKASALWPLIVEATSHPSLFAFSEILSVPTVSELQGTENSLYLDVLRLFAHGTWTDYKNNAGCLPQLVPDQVLKLKQLTVLTLAEVSKVLPYDQLMQELDVSNVRELEDFLINECMYAGIVRGKLDQQRRCFEVQFAAGRDLRPGQLGNMLQTLSNWLATSDNLLVSIQEKIKWADSMSEVDKKHRKDVEDRVEEVKKSLSLKADIDFRGHEEIYSEPSGVMDYEEDRSRPKSLGDGIQCLEDIDIDHGTQWIFVGAAESFIKPDVALQFEVPLAPGSTSYCRVAASLCLSTASRTLSVPSANAIFFNGDRVEGTKNPVIERLSDLQKIAQILVSKYGGCVNAYVIEAPVFNGPFAVYKDFIPSVNRYGEPKSYNPVGFPASNSTVSVLLNCLKEAKKVIPRREQESSADSVSFNQPKTYILGFSKGGTVLNQLVTELGSLEVKSQVKPQPPSGEFSSVQEDIQIIPTTKESLLNSISEIHYVDVGLNSAGAYTTNHDVIERISQRLMQGAPGIRFVLHGTPRQWCDSSRVLIREEKDRLVHLLESESRRSGGKLQVCEKFYFGDRPPNLQMHFEIIEDMDVC
;
A
#
# COMPACT_ATOMS: atom_id res chain seq x y z
N MET A 1 -2.29 -20.18 12.15
CA MET A 1 -1.04 -20.51 12.86
C MET A 1 -1.18 -20.55 14.38
N ASP A 2 -1.57 -19.48 15.10
CA ASP A 2 -1.62 -19.55 16.59
C ASP A 2 -2.62 -20.56 17.17
N ILE A 3 -3.76 -20.81 16.52
CA ILE A 3 -4.76 -21.77 17.02
C ILE A 3 -4.39 -23.23 16.69
N GLU A 4 -3.79 -23.47 15.52
CA GLU A 4 -3.39 -24.81 15.06
C GLU A 4 -2.24 -25.35 15.91
N GLN A 5 -1.26 -24.51 16.28
CA GLN A 5 -0.17 -24.92 17.18
C GLN A 5 -0.69 -25.26 18.59
N LYS A 6 -1.61 -24.47 19.14
CA LYS A 6 -2.22 -24.74 20.45
C LYS A 6 -3.08 -26.00 20.45
N GLN A 7 -3.72 -26.33 19.33
CA GLN A 7 -4.53 -27.54 19.20
C GLN A 7 -3.68 -28.80 19.17
N ALA A 8 -2.51 -28.78 18.53
CA ALA A 8 -1.64 -29.96 18.42
C ALA A 8 -1.26 -30.53 19.80
N GLU A 9 -0.86 -29.67 20.75
CA GLU A 9 -0.52 -30.10 22.11
C GLU A 9 -1.72 -30.72 22.86
N LEU A 10 -2.92 -30.18 22.64
CA LEU A 10 -4.15 -30.69 23.25
C LEU A 10 -4.58 -32.01 22.62
N ILE A 11 -4.48 -32.14 21.30
CA ILE A 11 -4.76 -33.39 20.60
C ILE A 11 -3.84 -34.49 21.12
N ASP A 12 -2.53 -34.23 21.19
CA ASP A 12 -1.57 -35.18 21.74
C ASP A 12 -1.91 -35.55 23.19
N HIS A 13 -2.29 -34.59 24.02
CA HIS A 13 -2.73 -34.86 25.39
C HIS A 13 -3.93 -35.82 25.46
N PHE A 14 -4.99 -35.53 24.71
CA PHE A 14 -6.22 -36.35 24.70
C PHE A 14 -6.00 -37.72 24.04
N VAL A 15 -5.21 -37.81 22.98
CA VAL A 15 -4.86 -39.09 22.32
C VAL A 15 -4.06 -39.99 23.27
N ASN A 16 -3.09 -39.44 24.00
CA ASN A 16 -2.31 -40.20 24.98
C ASN A 16 -3.19 -40.71 26.13
N GLN A 17 -4.10 -39.89 26.66
CA GLN A 17 -5.04 -40.33 27.68
C GLN A 17 -6.02 -41.37 27.15
N ALA A 18 -6.58 -41.18 25.96
CA ALA A 18 -7.49 -42.14 25.32
C ALA A 18 -6.83 -43.51 25.09
N SER A 19 -5.52 -43.53 24.83
CA SER A 19 -4.74 -44.75 24.61
C SER A 19 -4.45 -45.53 25.90
N THR A 20 -4.47 -44.88 27.06
CA THR A 20 -4.13 -45.50 28.36
C THR A 20 -5.35 -45.98 29.16
N LEU A 21 -6.52 -45.38 28.93
CA LEU A 21 -7.77 -45.72 29.60
C LEU A 21 -8.41 -46.98 28.99
N LYS A 22 -9.32 -47.62 29.74
CA LYS A 22 -10.17 -48.70 29.23
C LYS A 22 -11.41 -48.12 28.55
N ALA A 23 -11.97 -48.83 27.56
CA ALA A 23 -13.19 -48.44 26.83
C ALA A 23 -14.34 -47.96 27.75
N SER A 24 -14.61 -48.65 28.87
CA SER A 24 -15.68 -48.27 29.79
C SER A 24 -15.48 -46.93 30.51
N ALA A 25 -14.24 -46.43 30.60
CA ALA A 25 -13.86 -45.21 31.31
C ALA A 25 -13.51 -44.04 30.37
N LEU A 26 -13.76 -44.18 29.06
CA LEU A 26 -13.43 -43.17 28.04
C LEU A 26 -14.47 -42.06 27.90
N TRP A 27 -15.72 -42.30 28.33
CA TRP A 27 -16.80 -41.32 28.18
C TRP A 27 -16.52 -39.96 28.87
N PRO A 28 -15.89 -39.86 30.07
CA PRO A 28 -15.60 -38.58 30.69
C PRO A 28 -14.57 -37.80 29.87
N LEU A 29 -13.60 -38.50 29.27
CA LEU A 29 -12.59 -37.91 28.41
C LEU A 29 -13.21 -37.32 27.13
N ILE A 30 -14.19 -38.01 26.53
CA ILE A 30 -14.92 -37.51 25.36
C ILE A 30 -15.68 -36.24 25.73
N VAL A 31 -16.35 -36.23 26.88
CA VAL A 31 -17.06 -35.03 27.38
C VAL A 31 -16.09 -33.88 27.61
N GLU A 32 -14.93 -34.13 28.20
CA GLU A 32 -13.89 -33.13 28.42
C GLU A 32 -13.33 -32.58 27.12
N ALA A 33 -12.93 -33.44 26.17
CA ALA A 33 -12.41 -33.04 24.87
C ALA A 33 -13.44 -32.21 24.07
N THR A 34 -14.69 -32.67 24.01
CA THR A 34 -15.76 -31.96 23.30
C THR A 34 -16.18 -30.66 24.00
N SER A 35 -15.86 -30.46 25.29
CA SER A 35 -16.11 -29.20 26.01
C SER A 35 -14.91 -28.24 25.99
N HIS A 36 -13.70 -28.71 25.66
CA HIS A 36 -12.48 -27.91 25.80
C HIS A 36 -12.44 -26.68 24.84
N PRO A 37 -12.34 -25.42 25.33
CA PRO A 37 -12.58 -24.23 24.50
C PRO A 37 -11.64 -24.05 23.30
N SER A 38 -10.42 -24.59 23.38
CA SER A 38 -9.41 -24.45 22.32
C SER A 38 -9.31 -25.64 21.37
N LEU A 39 -10.08 -26.72 21.56
CA LEU A 39 -9.98 -27.95 20.77
C LEU A 39 -11.14 -28.04 19.75
N PHE A 40 -10.81 -28.05 18.46
CA PHE A 40 -11.78 -28.07 17.36
C PHE A 40 -11.57 -29.20 16.32
N ALA A 41 -10.50 -29.99 16.47
CA ALA A 41 -10.22 -31.18 15.66
C ALA A 41 -10.29 -32.43 16.54
N PHE A 42 -10.94 -33.47 16.04
CA PHE A 42 -11.30 -34.67 16.77
C PHE A 42 -10.95 -35.96 16.02
N SER A 43 -10.49 -35.90 14.77
CA SER A 43 -10.18 -37.07 13.93
C SER A 43 -9.13 -37.98 14.57
N GLU A 44 -8.07 -37.40 15.14
CA GLU A 44 -6.99 -38.12 15.77
C GLU A 44 -7.49 -38.86 17.01
N ILE A 45 -8.32 -38.20 17.82
CA ILE A 45 -8.96 -38.82 19.00
C ILE A 45 -9.90 -39.94 18.56
N LEU A 46 -10.69 -39.72 17.51
CA LEU A 46 -11.60 -40.72 16.94
C LEU A 46 -10.85 -41.93 16.35
N SER A 47 -9.62 -41.73 15.86
CA SER A 47 -8.77 -42.78 15.28
C SER A 47 -8.12 -43.70 16.31
N VAL A 48 -8.17 -43.35 17.60
CA VAL A 48 -7.59 -44.18 18.66
C VAL A 48 -8.33 -45.53 18.73
N PRO A 49 -7.63 -46.68 18.69
CA PRO A 49 -8.27 -48.01 18.69
C PRO A 49 -9.22 -48.23 19.87
N THR A 50 -8.83 -47.80 21.07
CA THR A 50 -9.65 -47.91 22.29
C THR A 50 -10.97 -47.15 22.20
N VAL A 51 -11.03 -46.07 21.41
CA VAL A 51 -12.26 -45.30 21.17
C VAL A 51 -13.21 -46.09 20.27
N SER A 52 -12.69 -46.86 19.31
CA SER A 52 -13.51 -47.74 18.48
C SER A 52 -14.11 -48.90 19.28
N GLU A 53 -13.44 -49.36 20.34
CA GLU A 53 -13.95 -50.40 21.26
C GLU A 53 -15.17 -49.96 22.09
N LEU A 54 -15.49 -48.66 22.13
CA LEU A 54 -16.76 -48.18 22.71
C LEU A 54 -17.99 -48.73 21.98
N GLN A 55 -17.82 -49.09 20.70
CA GLN A 55 -18.86 -49.68 19.85
C GLN A 55 -19.17 -51.12 20.32
N GLY A 56 -20.08 -51.23 21.28
CA GLY A 56 -20.44 -52.49 21.96
C GLY A 56 -20.61 -52.36 23.48
N THR A 57 -20.28 -51.20 24.05
CA THR A 57 -20.47 -50.88 25.47
C THR A 57 -21.75 -50.05 25.71
N GLU A 58 -22.14 -49.91 26.97
CA GLU A 58 -23.23 -49.00 27.40
C GLU A 58 -22.97 -47.53 27.01
N ASN A 59 -21.70 -47.15 26.79
CA ASN A 59 -21.28 -45.79 26.44
C ASN A 59 -21.12 -45.57 24.93
N SER A 60 -21.67 -46.46 24.10
CA SER A 60 -21.63 -46.35 22.62
C SER A 60 -22.15 -45.01 22.10
N LEU A 61 -23.10 -44.39 22.80
CA LEU A 61 -23.66 -43.08 22.43
C LEU A 61 -22.61 -41.95 22.42
N TYR A 62 -21.56 -42.04 23.24
CA TYR A 62 -20.49 -41.03 23.27
C TYR A 62 -19.57 -41.11 22.06
N LEU A 63 -19.48 -42.29 21.42
CA LEU A 63 -18.79 -42.42 20.13
C LEU A 63 -19.54 -41.64 19.04
N ASP A 64 -20.86 -41.69 19.05
CA ASP A 64 -21.68 -40.93 18.10
C ASP A 64 -21.65 -39.42 18.39
N VAL A 65 -21.51 -39.01 19.65
CA VAL A 65 -21.19 -37.60 19.99
C VAL A 65 -19.84 -37.20 19.39
N LEU A 66 -18.78 -38.01 19.54
CA LEU A 66 -17.47 -37.67 18.98
C LEU A 66 -17.51 -37.59 17.45
N ARG A 67 -18.24 -38.49 16.78
CA ARG A 67 -18.47 -38.45 15.32
C ARG A 67 -19.26 -37.20 14.90
N LEU A 68 -20.26 -36.80 15.68
CA LEU A 68 -21.02 -35.57 15.46
C LEU A 68 -20.12 -34.34 15.54
N PHE A 69 -19.20 -34.27 16.50
CA PHE A 69 -18.26 -33.16 16.63
C PHE A 69 -17.19 -33.16 15.52
N ALA A 70 -16.73 -34.33 15.10
CA ALA A 70 -15.78 -34.43 13.99
C ALA A 70 -16.43 -34.02 12.64
N HIS A 71 -17.66 -34.45 12.36
CA HIS A 71 -18.20 -34.38 11.00
C HIS A 71 -19.59 -33.76 10.85
N GLY A 72 -20.40 -33.71 11.91
CA GLY A 72 -21.77 -33.21 11.86
C GLY A 72 -21.93 -31.74 12.26
N THR A 73 -23.17 -31.31 12.45
CA THR A 73 -23.57 -29.92 12.70
C THR A 73 -24.61 -29.82 13.84
N TRP A 74 -24.93 -28.60 14.27
CA TRP A 74 -25.98 -28.34 15.25
C TRP A 74 -27.35 -28.86 14.79
N THR A 75 -27.66 -28.73 13.50
CA THR A 75 -28.89 -29.25 12.90
C THR A 75 -28.92 -30.79 12.94
N ASP A 76 -27.77 -31.45 12.72
CA ASP A 76 -27.67 -32.92 12.84
C ASP A 76 -27.93 -33.39 14.27
N TYR A 77 -27.46 -32.65 15.27
CA TYR A 77 -27.75 -32.92 16.68
C TYR A 77 -29.25 -32.79 16.96
N LYS A 78 -29.89 -31.70 16.53
CA LYS A 78 -31.33 -31.49 16.75
C LYS A 78 -32.19 -32.57 16.11
N ASN A 79 -31.81 -33.02 14.91
CA ASN A 79 -32.53 -34.10 14.21
C ASN A 79 -32.38 -35.46 14.90
N ASN A 80 -31.28 -35.69 15.64
CA ASN A 80 -30.97 -36.95 16.32
C ASN A 80 -31.02 -36.85 17.86
N ALA A 81 -31.65 -35.80 18.42
CA ALA A 81 -31.64 -35.52 19.86
C ALA A 81 -32.25 -36.65 20.71
N GLY A 82 -33.10 -37.50 20.14
CA GLY A 82 -33.66 -38.67 20.83
C GLY A 82 -32.71 -39.87 20.96
N CYS A 83 -31.60 -39.88 20.21
CA CYS A 83 -30.62 -40.96 20.17
C CYS A 83 -29.26 -40.56 20.76
N LEU A 84 -29.03 -39.27 21.03
CA LEU A 84 -27.78 -38.75 21.57
C LEU A 84 -27.97 -38.26 23.02
N PRO A 85 -26.93 -38.29 23.86
CA PRO A 85 -27.01 -37.73 25.20
C PRO A 85 -27.22 -36.21 25.14
N GLN A 86 -27.78 -35.66 26.22
CA GLN A 86 -27.93 -34.23 26.37
C GLN A 86 -26.54 -33.56 26.47
N LEU A 87 -26.28 -32.60 25.58
CA LEU A 87 -25.01 -31.88 25.56
C LEU A 87 -24.97 -30.83 26.68
N VAL A 88 -23.79 -30.66 27.30
CA VAL A 88 -23.55 -29.57 28.25
C VAL A 88 -23.42 -28.22 27.51
N PRO A 89 -23.60 -27.06 28.18
CA PRO A 89 -23.55 -25.76 27.53
C PRO A 89 -22.30 -25.51 26.67
N ASP A 90 -21.12 -25.93 27.15
CA ASP A 90 -19.85 -25.77 26.43
C ASP A 90 -19.79 -26.62 25.15
N GLN A 91 -20.38 -27.82 25.18
CA GLN A 91 -20.52 -28.68 24.00
C GLN A 91 -21.48 -28.06 22.97
N VAL A 92 -22.60 -27.50 23.43
CA VAL A 92 -23.57 -26.80 22.56
C VAL A 92 -22.90 -25.62 21.86
N LEU A 93 -22.17 -24.80 22.62
CA LEU A 93 -21.41 -23.67 22.09
C LEU A 93 -20.44 -24.12 20.99
N LYS A 94 -19.64 -25.16 21.29
CA LYS A 94 -18.67 -25.69 20.36
C LYS A 94 -19.28 -26.28 19.10
N LEU A 95 -20.38 -27.02 19.21
CA LEU A 95 -21.04 -27.59 18.04
C LEU A 95 -21.62 -26.50 17.13
N LYS A 96 -22.11 -25.39 17.71
CA LYS A 96 -22.50 -24.20 16.94
C LYS A 96 -21.30 -23.56 16.23
N GLN A 97 -20.15 -23.42 16.91
CA GLN A 97 -18.91 -22.90 16.30
C GLN A 97 -18.46 -23.78 15.10
N LEU A 98 -18.47 -25.11 15.26
CA LEU A 98 -18.12 -26.06 14.20
C LEU A 98 -19.10 -26.01 13.02
N THR A 99 -20.37 -25.69 13.29
CA THR A 99 -21.39 -25.48 12.24
C THR A 99 -21.05 -24.25 11.40
N VAL A 100 -20.60 -23.15 12.01
CA VAL A 100 -20.12 -21.97 11.26
C VAL A 100 -18.94 -22.32 10.36
N LEU A 101 -17.95 -23.08 10.86
CA LEU A 101 -16.81 -23.52 10.06
C LEU A 101 -17.24 -24.36 8.85
N THR A 102 -18.22 -25.25 9.04
CA THR A 102 -18.78 -26.06 7.96
C THR A 102 -19.48 -25.21 6.89
N LEU A 103 -20.22 -24.19 7.30
CA LEU A 103 -20.86 -23.27 6.36
C LEU A 103 -19.82 -22.42 5.59
N ALA A 104 -18.78 -21.96 6.29
CA ALA A 104 -17.68 -21.20 5.72
C ALA A 104 -16.81 -21.99 4.73
N GLU A 105 -16.80 -23.32 4.83
CA GLU A 105 -16.17 -24.21 3.84
C GLU A 105 -16.85 -24.12 2.48
N VAL A 106 -18.19 -24.02 2.47
CA VAL A 106 -19.01 -24.05 1.25
C VAL A 106 -19.15 -22.67 0.61
N SER A 107 -19.32 -21.62 1.41
CA SER A 107 -19.53 -20.26 0.91
C SER A 107 -18.72 -19.22 1.68
N LYS A 108 -18.12 -18.28 0.94
CA LYS A 108 -17.44 -17.11 1.50
C LYS A 108 -18.41 -16.04 2.00
N VAL A 109 -19.67 -16.06 1.56
CA VAL A 109 -20.70 -15.11 2.01
C VAL A 109 -21.83 -15.90 2.64
N LEU A 110 -22.01 -15.74 3.95
CA LEU A 110 -22.99 -16.48 4.74
C LEU A 110 -24.17 -15.57 5.10
N PRO A 111 -25.37 -15.77 4.54
CA PRO A 111 -26.55 -14.99 4.90
C PRO A 111 -26.93 -15.18 6.36
N TYR A 112 -27.36 -14.12 7.02
CA TYR A 112 -27.79 -14.16 8.42
C TYR A 112 -28.98 -15.09 8.63
N ASP A 113 -29.93 -15.13 7.69
CA ASP A 113 -31.11 -15.98 7.83
C ASP A 113 -30.73 -17.47 7.85
N GLN A 114 -29.74 -17.86 7.03
CA GLN A 114 -29.19 -19.22 7.05
C GLN A 114 -28.44 -19.50 8.35
N LEU A 115 -27.58 -18.58 8.80
CA LEU A 115 -26.84 -18.73 10.05
C LEU A 115 -27.78 -18.82 11.27
N MET A 116 -28.82 -17.99 11.33
CA MET A 116 -29.82 -18.01 12.39
C MET A 116 -30.57 -19.35 12.42
N GLN A 117 -30.93 -19.89 11.26
CA GLN A 117 -31.59 -21.19 11.15
C GLN A 117 -30.67 -22.33 11.60
N GLU A 118 -29.44 -22.40 11.08
CA GLU A 118 -28.49 -23.48 11.36
C GLU A 118 -27.93 -23.44 12.78
N LEU A 119 -27.86 -22.26 13.41
CA LEU A 119 -27.37 -22.10 14.78
C LEU A 119 -28.50 -22.04 15.82
N ASP A 120 -29.77 -22.05 15.38
CA ASP A 120 -30.95 -21.88 16.23
C ASP A 120 -30.88 -20.59 17.08
N VAL A 121 -30.62 -19.48 16.39
CA VAL A 121 -30.47 -18.16 16.99
C VAL A 121 -31.65 -17.29 16.58
N SER A 122 -32.27 -16.65 17.57
CA SER A 122 -33.59 -16.02 17.42
C SER A 122 -33.55 -14.66 16.75
N ASN A 123 -32.46 -13.92 16.92
CA ASN A 123 -32.33 -12.53 16.48
C ASN A 123 -30.92 -12.21 15.98
N VAL A 124 -30.82 -11.16 15.16
CA VAL A 124 -29.56 -10.75 14.51
C VAL A 124 -28.49 -10.36 15.54
N ARG A 125 -28.88 -9.72 16.65
CA ARG A 125 -27.92 -9.27 17.66
C ARG A 125 -27.24 -10.45 18.35
N GLU A 126 -28.02 -11.46 18.72
CA GLU A 126 -27.50 -12.71 19.28
C GLU A 126 -26.58 -13.43 18.28
N LEU A 127 -26.89 -13.38 16.98
CA LEU A 127 -26.02 -13.94 15.95
C LEU A 127 -24.70 -13.16 15.85
N GLU A 128 -24.75 -11.83 15.77
CA GLU A 128 -23.57 -10.97 15.69
C GLU A 128 -22.69 -11.14 16.94
N ASP A 129 -23.29 -11.14 18.13
CA ASP A 129 -22.58 -11.37 19.40
C ASP A 129 -21.90 -12.76 19.42
N PHE A 130 -22.58 -13.80 18.93
CA PHE A 130 -22.01 -15.15 18.82
C PHE A 130 -20.84 -15.19 17.82
N LEU A 131 -20.98 -14.59 16.64
CA LEU A 131 -19.92 -14.56 15.63
C LEU A 131 -18.69 -13.79 16.14
N ILE A 132 -18.89 -12.68 16.86
CA ILE A 132 -17.81 -11.87 17.40
C ILE A 132 -17.15 -12.60 18.58
N ASN A 133 -17.89 -12.82 19.66
CA ASN A 133 -17.35 -13.28 20.95
C ASN A 133 -16.92 -14.74 20.91
N GLU A 134 -17.70 -15.59 20.24
CA GLU A 134 -17.48 -17.03 20.29
C GLU A 134 -16.68 -17.54 19.09
N CYS A 135 -16.72 -16.85 17.93
CA CYS A 135 -16.01 -17.33 16.74
C CYS A 135 -14.76 -16.49 16.40
N MET A 136 -14.88 -15.16 16.31
CA MET A 136 -13.75 -14.30 15.93
C MET A 136 -12.70 -14.18 17.04
N TYR A 137 -13.12 -13.98 18.29
CA TYR A 137 -12.21 -13.93 19.43
C TYR A 137 -11.54 -15.27 19.71
N ALA A 138 -12.23 -16.39 19.47
CA ALA A 138 -11.63 -17.72 19.50
C ALA A 138 -10.60 -17.94 18.37
N GLY A 139 -10.61 -17.10 17.33
CA GLY A 139 -9.68 -17.16 16.21
C GLY A 139 -10.02 -18.22 15.16
N ILE A 140 -11.21 -18.84 15.25
CA ILE A 140 -11.65 -19.87 14.31
C ILE A 140 -12.18 -19.30 13.00
N VAL A 141 -12.68 -18.06 13.00
CA VAL A 141 -13.10 -17.34 11.77
C VAL A 141 -12.61 -15.90 11.79
N ARG A 142 -12.40 -15.32 10.62
CA ARG A 142 -12.22 -13.87 10.45
C ARG A 142 -13.03 -13.42 9.25
N GLY A 143 -13.63 -12.24 9.35
CA GLY A 143 -14.46 -11.69 8.29
C GLY A 143 -15.13 -10.39 8.68
N LYS A 144 -15.97 -9.87 7.80
CA LYS A 144 -16.74 -8.64 8.03
C LYS A 144 -18.23 -8.97 8.14
N LEU A 145 -18.89 -8.38 9.13
CA LEU A 145 -20.33 -8.43 9.31
C LEU A 145 -20.96 -7.28 8.50
N ASP A 146 -21.72 -7.60 7.46
CA ASP A 146 -22.45 -6.61 6.67
C ASP A 146 -23.92 -6.62 7.11
N GLN A 147 -24.26 -5.67 7.98
CA GLN A 147 -25.61 -5.54 8.51
C GLN A 147 -26.62 -5.05 7.44
N GLN A 148 -26.19 -4.31 6.42
CA GLN A 148 -27.07 -3.84 5.35
C GLN A 148 -27.46 -5.00 4.42
N ARG A 149 -26.49 -5.84 4.05
CA ARG A 149 -26.72 -7.03 3.20
C ARG A 149 -27.16 -8.26 4.00
N ARG A 150 -27.20 -8.16 5.33
CA ARG A 150 -27.52 -9.25 6.26
C ARG A 150 -26.68 -10.49 5.99
N CYS A 151 -25.36 -10.31 5.87
CA CYS A 151 -24.45 -11.43 5.64
C CYS A 151 -23.14 -11.27 6.40
N PHE A 152 -22.48 -12.41 6.60
CA PHE A 152 -21.13 -12.51 7.11
C PHE A 152 -20.19 -12.87 5.97
N GLU A 153 -19.28 -11.96 5.63
CA GLU A 153 -18.26 -12.18 4.59
C GLU A 153 -17.01 -12.77 5.22
N VAL A 154 -16.81 -14.07 5.01
CA VAL A 154 -15.72 -14.86 5.57
C VAL A 154 -14.43 -14.62 4.79
N GLN A 155 -13.41 -14.08 5.45
CA GLN A 155 -12.06 -13.93 4.92
C GLN A 155 -11.21 -15.18 5.23
N PHE A 156 -11.36 -15.70 6.44
CA PHE A 156 -10.64 -16.87 6.94
C PHE A 156 -11.58 -17.74 7.77
N ALA A 157 -11.43 -19.06 7.64
CA ALA A 157 -12.02 -20.04 8.53
C ALA A 157 -10.97 -21.12 8.80
N ALA A 158 -10.83 -21.52 10.05
CA ALA A 158 -9.96 -22.61 10.45
C ALA A 158 -10.45 -23.93 9.83
N GLY A 159 -9.51 -24.81 9.49
CA GLY A 159 -9.84 -26.15 9.03
C GLY A 159 -10.51 -26.96 10.15
N ARG A 160 -11.57 -27.69 9.78
CA ARG A 160 -12.14 -28.75 10.62
C ARG A 160 -11.58 -30.11 10.18
N ASP A 161 -11.99 -31.17 10.86
CA ASP A 161 -11.72 -32.56 10.50
C ASP A 161 -12.15 -32.94 9.07
N LEU A 162 -11.27 -33.66 8.38
CA LEU A 162 -11.52 -34.18 7.05
C LEU A 162 -12.51 -35.35 7.11
N ARG A 163 -13.57 -35.26 6.32
CA ARG A 163 -14.49 -36.37 6.09
C ARG A 163 -13.84 -37.40 5.16
N PRO A 164 -14.14 -38.70 5.32
CA PRO A 164 -13.69 -39.73 4.39
C PRO A 164 -14.03 -39.36 2.94
N GLY A 165 -13.01 -39.30 2.07
CA GLY A 165 -13.15 -38.95 0.65
C GLY A 165 -12.92 -37.47 0.29
N GLN A 166 -12.90 -36.53 1.25
CA GLN A 166 -12.66 -35.10 0.95
C GLN A 166 -11.26 -34.82 0.40
N LEU A 167 -10.25 -35.62 0.78
CA LEU A 167 -8.87 -35.47 0.32
C LEU A 167 -8.76 -35.51 -1.21
N GLY A 168 -9.55 -36.37 -1.87
CA GLY A 168 -9.58 -36.46 -3.33
C GLY A 168 -10.10 -35.17 -3.97
N ASN A 169 -11.16 -34.57 -3.40
CA ASN A 169 -11.72 -33.30 -3.87
C ASN A 169 -10.72 -32.14 -3.68
N MET A 170 -9.99 -32.12 -2.56
CA MET A 170 -8.95 -31.13 -2.31
C MET A 170 -7.81 -31.23 -3.34
N LEU A 171 -7.33 -32.45 -3.59
CA LEU A 171 -6.31 -32.72 -4.61
C LEU A 171 -6.78 -32.26 -6.01
N GLN A 172 -8.03 -32.57 -6.37
CA GLN A 172 -8.59 -32.14 -7.65
C GLN A 172 -8.69 -30.61 -7.75
N THR A 173 -9.13 -29.94 -6.68
CA THR A 173 -9.27 -28.48 -6.64
C THR A 173 -7.91 -27.79 -6.80
N LEU A 174 -6.89 -28.26 -6.08
CA LEU A 174 -5.52 -27.74 -6.20
C LEU A 174 -4.94 -28.02 -7.59
N SER A 175 -5.19 -29.20 -8.16
CA SER A 175 -4.74 -29.54 -9.51
C SER A 175 -5.39 -28.65 -10.58
N ASN A 176 -6.70 -28.39 -10.46
CA ASN A 176 -7.41 -27.48 -11.34
C ASN A 176 -6.87 -26.04 -11.22
N TRP A 177 -6.55 -25.60 -10.00
CA TRP A 177 -5.98 -24.28 -9.76
C TRP A 177 -4.58 -24.13 -10.35
N LEU A 178 -3.73 -25.16 -10.21
CA LEU A 178 -2.41 -25.22 -10.84
C LEU A 178 -2.54 -25.13 -12.37
N ALA A 179 -3.39 -25.98 -12.96
CA ALA A 179 -3.61 -25.98 -14.41
C ALA A 179 -4.14 -24.63 -14.91
N THR A 180 -5.04 -23.98 -14.16
CA THR A 180 -5.55 -22.65 -14.50
C THR A 180 -4.43 -21.61 -14.44
N SER A 181 -3.57 -21.66 -13.42
CA SER A 181 -2.43 -20.76 -13.27
C SER A 181 -1.42 -20.93 -14.40
N ASP A 182 -1.11 -22.17 -14.78
CA ASP A 182 -0.23 -22.47 -15.92
C ASP A 182 -0.80 -21.93 -17.23
N ASN A 183 -2.10 -22.12 -17.48
CA ASN A 183 -2.77 -21.59 -18.67
C ASN A 183 -2.76 -20.05 -18.71
N LEU A 184 -2.94 -19.39 -17.57
CA LEU A 184 -2.81 -17.92 -17.47
C LEU A 184 -1.40 -17.45 -17.77
N LEU A 185 -0.38 -18.15 -17.26
CA LEU A 185 1.03 -17.85 -17.55
C LEU A 185 1.33 -17.99 -19.04
N VAL A 186 0.87 -19.07 -19.68
CA VAL A 186 1.01 -19.26 -21.14
C VAL A 186 0.32 -18.12 -21.89
N SER A 187 -0.90 -17.77 -21.52
CA SER A 187 -1.67 -16.68 -22.16
C SER A 187 -0.97 -15.33 -22.03
N ILE A 188 -0.37 -15.02 -20.87
CA ILE A 188 0.40 -13.80 -20.65
C ILE A 188 1.68 -13.82 -21.51
N GLN A 189 2.39 -14.95 -21.55
CA GLN A 189 3.59 -15.09 -22.39
C GLN A 189 3.28 -14.93 -23.88
N GLU A 190 2.14 -15.43 -24.35
CA GLU A 190 1.67 -15.23 -25.73
C GLU A 190 1.35 -13.76 -26.01
N LYS A 191 0.67 -13.07 -25.09
CA LYS A 191 0.40 -11.62 -25.21
C LYS A 191 1.68 -10.79 -25.23
N ILE A 192 2.69 -11.14 -24.42
CA ILE A 192 4.00 -10.47 -24.46
C ILE A 192 4.65 -10.65 -25.84
N LYS A 193 4.71 -11.89 -26.35
CA LYS A 193 5.27 -12.16 -27.69
C LYS A 193 4.54 -11.42 -28.81
N TRP A 194 3.22 -11.34 -28.71
CA TRP A 194 2.39 -10.60 -29.66
C TRP A 194 2.70 -9.10 -29.60
N ALA A 195 2.78 -8.52 -28.40
CA ALA A 195 3.11 -7.10 -28.20
C ALA A 195 4.53 -6.75 -28.71
N ASP A 196 5.52 -7.62 -28.46
CA ASP A 196 6.88 -7.47 -28.99
C ASP A 196 6.89 -7.50 -30.52
N SER A 197 6.16 -8.46 -31.13
CA SER A 197 6.04 -8.56 -32.59
C SER A 197 5.38 -7.32 -33.19
N MET A 198 4.32 -6.81 -32.55
CA MET A 198 3.63 -5.59 -32.99
C MET A 198 4.55 -4.36 -32.87
N SER A 199 5.29 -4.24 -31.78
CA SER A 199 6.27 -3.15 -31.56
C SER A 199 7.35 -3.13 -32.64
N GLU A 200 7.86 -4.29 -33.07
CA GLU A 200 8.83 -4.36 -34.18
C GLU A 200 8.21 -3.99 -35.53
N VAL A 201 6.96 -4.38 -35.80
CA VAL A 201 6.23 -3.96 -37.01
C VAL A 201 6.02 -2.44 -37.01
N ASP A 202 5.63 -1.85 -35.88
CA ASP A 202 5.41 -0.41 -35.75
C ASP A 202 6.71 0.40 -35.84
N LYS A 203 7.81 -0.08 -35.26
CA LYS A 203 9.15 0.52 -35.43
C LYS A 203 9.56 0.54 -36.90
N LYS A 204 9.33 -0.56 -37.62
CA LYS A 204 9.62 -0.64 -39.06
C LYS A 204 8.74 0.32 -39.86
N HIS A 205 7.44 0.35 -39.58
CA HIS A 205 6.51 1.26 -40.26
C HIS A 205 6.87 2.73 -40.02
N ARG A 206 7.21 3.11 -38.78
CA ARG A 206 7.65 4.46 -38.44
C ARG A 206 8.91 4.85 -39.21
N LYS A 207 9.90 3.95 -39.29
CA LYS A 207 11.12 4.18 -40.07
C LYS A 207 10.82 4.38 -41.57
N ASP A 208 9.97 3.54 -42.14
CA ASP A 208 9.56 3.66 -43.56
C ASP A 208 8.85 5.01 -43.83
N VAL A 209 8.07 5.51 -42.87
CA VAL A 209 7.43 6.83 -42.95
C VAL A 209 8.45 7.96 -42.84
N GLU A 210 9.40 7.90 -41.91
CA GLU A 210 10.48 8.88 -41.77
C GLU A 210 11.35 8.96 -43.03
N ASP A 211 11.73 7.82 -43.61
CA ASP A 211 12.51 7.76 -44.85
C ASP A 211 11.76 8.41 -46.02
N ARG A 212 10.44 8.19 -46.14
CA ARG A 212 9.59 8.85 -47.15
C ARG A 212 9.49 10.35 -46.93
N VAL A 213 9.39 10.81 -45.69
CA VAL A 213 9.36 12.25 -45.38
C VAL A 213 10.67 12.92 -45.80
N GLU A 214 11.82 12.29 -45.54
CA GLU A 214 13.12 12.80 -45.97
C GLU A 214 13.30 12.80 -47.49
N GLU A 215 12.79 11.79 -48.20
CA GLU A 215 12.76 11.78 -49.66
C GLU A 215 11.93 12.95 -50.22
N VAL A 216 10.73 13.18 -49.67
CA VAL A 216 9.87 14.29 -50.07
C VAL A 216 10.55 15.63 -49.80
N LYS A 217 11.16 15.83 -48.63
CA LYS A 217 11.92 17.06 -48.31
C LYS A 217 13.05 17.33 -49.30
N LYS A 218 13.85 16.31 -49.64
CA LYS A 218 14.92 16.43 -50.65
C LYS A 218 14.37 16.83 -52.02
N SER A 219 13.25 16.23 -52.43
CA SER A 219 12.60 16.55 -53.72
C SER A 219 12.07 17.98 -53.78
N LEU A 220 11.56 18.51 -52.65
CA LEU A 220 11.09 19.89 -52.54
C LEU A 220 12.25 20.88 -52.53
N SER A 221 13.36 20.57 -51.83
CA SER A 221 14.57 21.39 -51.85
C SER A 221 15.13 21.54 -53.27
N LEU A 222 15.17 20.45 -54.04
CA LEU A 222 15.63 20.48 -55.43
C LEU A 222 14.73 21.31 -56.35
N LYS A 223 13.42 21.35 -56.09
CA LYS A 223 12.48 22.23 -56.81
C LYS A 223 12.66 23.70 -56.45
N ALA A 224 12.86 24.01 -55.17
CA ALA A 224 13.08 25.38 -54.70
C ALA A 224 14.37 26.01 -55.27
N ASP A 225 15.42 25.21 -55.48
CA ASP A 225 16.67 25.67 -56.12
C ASP A 225 16.51 25.99 -57.62
N ILE A 226 15.51 25.43 -58.29
CA ILE A 226 15.21 25.71 -59.71
C ILE A 226 14.45 27.03 -59.86
N ASP A 227 13.51 27.32 -58.96
CA ASP A 227 12.70 28.55 -59.00
C ASP A 227 13.51 29.82 -58.65
N PHE A 228 14.60 29.70 -57.88
CA PHE A 228 15.47 30.83 -57.54
C PHE A 228 16.37 31.34 -58.68
N ARG A 229 16.49 30.61 -59.79
CA ARG A 229 17.24 31.04 -61.00
C ARG A 229 16.37 31.71 -62.07
N GLY A 230 15.06 31.86 -61.85
CA GLY A 230 14.10 32.24 -62.89
C GLY A 230 13.60 33.70 -62.92
N HIS A 231 13.98 34.58 -61.99
CA HIS A 231 13.41 35.94 -61.93
C HIS A 231 14.45 37.03 -61.64
N GLU A 232 15.16 37.46 -62.69
CA GLU A 232 15.69 38.83 -62.83
C GLU A 232 15.09 39.41 -64.11
N GLU A 233 14.10 40.29 -63.99
CA GLU A 233 14.00 41.59 -64.67
C GLU A 233 12.60 42.20 -64.47
N ILE A 234 12.58 43.32 -63.73
CA ILE A 234 11.48 44.28 -63.61
C ILE A 234 11.88 45.51 -64.43
N TYR A 235 11.03 45.93 -65.36
CA TYR A 235 10.82 47.35 -65.68
C TYR A 235 9.32 47.59 -65.90
N SER A 236 8.75 48.48 -65.10
CA SER A 236 7.43 49.14 -65.19
C SER A 236 7.36 50.03 -66.46
N GLU A 237 6.25 50.46 -67.08
CA GLU A 237 4.79 50.60 -66.86
C GLU A 237 4.22 51.23 -68.19
N PRO A 238 2.97 51.74 -68.34
CA PRO A 238 1.63 51.39 -67.82
C PRO A 238 0.54 51.36 -68.95
N SER A 239 -0.68 50.88 -68.66
CA SER A 239 -2.00 51.43 -69.10
C SER A 239 -3.10 50.36 -69.21
N GLY A 240 -4.31 50.69 -68.74
CA GLY A 240 -5.54 50.14 -69.34
C GLY A 240 -6.52 49.41 -68.40
N VAL A 241 -7.31 50.21 -67.67
CA VAL A 241 -8.78 50.12 -67.54
C VAL A 241 -9.45 48.77 -67.88
N MET A 242 -10.10 48.12 -66.91
CA MET A 242 -11.57 47.97 -66.88
C MET A 242 -12.06 47.16 -65.66
N ASP A 243 -13.12 47.70 -65.08
CA ASP A 243 -14.02 47.12 -64.08
C ASP A 243 -14.58 45.76 -64.51
N TYR A 244 -14.99 44.94 -63.53
CA TYR A 244 -16.37 44.49 -63.40
C TYR A 244 -16.59 43.86 -62.01
N GLU A 245 -17.68 44.31 -61.39
CA GLU A 245 -18.23 43.91 -60.11
C GLU A 245 -18.91 42.53 -60.12
N GLU A 246 -19.22 42.09 -58.89
CA GLU A 246 -20.44 41.39 -58.46
C GLU A 246 -20.58 39.87 -58.68
N ASP A 247 -20.36 39.18 -57.56
CA ASP A 247 -21.46 38.60 -56.76
C ASP A 247 -21.89 37.15 -57.02
N ARG A 248 -22.39 36.57 -55.92
CA ARG A 248 -23.25 35.39 -55.78
C ARG A 248 -22.65 34.06 -55.31
N SER A 249 -22.85 33.88 -54.00
CA SER A 249 -23.79 32.89 -53.44
C SER A 249 -23.31 31.44 -53.21
N ARG A 250 -23.20 31.11 -51.91
CA ARG A 250 -23.45 29.77 -51.33
C ARG A 250 -24.84 29.23 -51.72
N PRO A 251 -25.06 27.90 -51.73
CA PRO A 251 -25.75 27.23 -50.59
C PRO A 251 -25.15 25.83 -50.24
N LYS A 252 -25.13 25.38 -48.97
CA LYS A 252 -26.14 24.57 -48.23
C LYS A 252 -26.64 23.35 -49.03
N SER A 253 -26.79 22.13 -48.51
CA SER A 253 -26.70 21.48 -47.20
C SER A 253 -27.16 20.02 -47.40
N LEU A 254 -27.29 19.26 -46.29
CA LEU A 254 -27.79 17.89 -46.09
C LEU A 254 -26.70 16.83 -46.14
N GLY A 255 -26.55 15.95 -45.16
CA GLY A 255 -27.46 15.64 -44.05
C GLY A 255 -27.39 14.13 -43.79
N ASP A 256 -27.56 13.75 -42.53
CA ASP A 256 -27.68 12.40 -41.99
C ASP A 256 -26.36 11.60 -41.93
N GLY A 257 -25.98 10.94 -40.85
CA GLY A 257 -26.65 10.60 -39.61
C GLY A 257 -26.01 9.33 -39.05
N ILE A 258 -26.30 9.03 -37.77
CA ILE A 258 -26.20 7.71 -37.12
C ILE A 258 -24.84 7.35 -36.46
N GLN A 259 -24.80 7.65 -35.16
CA GLN A 259 -24.69 6.71 -34.02
C GLN A 259 -23.54 5.68 -33.91
N CYS A 260 -22.98 5.69 -32.68
CA CYS A 260 -22.63 4.56 -31.81
C CYS A 260 -21.34 3.76 -32.09
N LEU A 261 -20.46 3.78 -31.06
CA LEU A 261 -19.72 2.68 -30.38
C LEU A 261 -18.48 3.34 -29.73
N GLU A 262 -18.44 3.55 -28.41
CA GLU A 262 -18.07 2.58 -27.36
C GLU A 262 -16.75 1.84 -27.63
N ASP A 263 -15.82 2.03 -26.68
CA ASP A 263 -14.74 1.16 -26.20
C ASP A 263 -13.72 0.56 -27.17
N ILE A 264 -12.43 0.76 -26.86
CA ILE A 264 -11.48 -0.31 -26.48
C ILE A 264 -10.08 0.29 -26.25
N ASP A 265 -9.55 -0.02 -25.06
CA ASP A 265 -8.16 0.08 -24.62
C ASP A 265 -7.14 -0.33 -25.68
N ILE A 266 -6.06 0.44 -25.84
CA ILE A 266 -4.76 -0.10 -26.26
C ILE A 266 -3.65 0.49 -25.39
N ASP A 267 -3.41 -0.25 -24.32
CA ASP A 267 -2.12 -0.57 -23.71
C ASP A 267 -0.97 -0.62 -24.74
N HIS A 268 0.01 0.26 -24.60
CA HIS A 268 1.40 0.08 -25.06
C HIS A 268 2.27 1.01 -24.19
N GLY A 269 3.25 0.51 -23.44
CA GLY A 269 4.27 -0.42 -23.90
C GLY A 269 5.60 0.33 -23.81
N THR A 270 6.17 0.31 -22.61
CA THR A 270 7.59 0.51 -22.28
C THR A 270 8.45 1.27 -23.30
N GLN A 271 8.58 2.59 -23.12
CA GLN A 271 9.63 3.36 -23.77
C GLN A 271 10.78 3.60 -22.78
N TRP A 272 11.85 2.81 -22.93
CA TRP A 272 13.13 3.02 -22.26
C TRP A 272 13.78 4.28 -22.81
N ILE A 273 13.96 5.30 -21.96
CA ILE A 273 14.77 6.47 -22.30
C ILE A 273 16.21 6.18 -21.84
N PHE A 274 17.10 5.96 -22.81
CA PHE A 274 18.54 6.08 -22.64
C PHE A 274 18.91 7.56 -22.80
N VAL A 275 19.50 8.17 -21.77
CA VAL A 275 20.32 9.38 -21.91
C VAL A 275 21.54 9.28 -20.97
N GLY A 276 22.74 9.26 -21.58
CA GLY A 276 23.94 9.94 -21.07
C GLY A 276 24.68 9.33 -19.88
N ALA A 277 25.88 8.82 -20.15
CA ALA A 277 26.92 8.36 -19.22
C ALA A 277 27.05 9.10 -17.87
N ALA A 278 26.74 8.40 -16.76
CA ALA A 278 27.59 8.20 -15.57
C ALA A 278 26.77 7.44 -14.49
N GLU A 279 27.28 6.29 -14.05
CA GLU A 279 26.73 5.38 -13.03
C GLU A 279 25.40 4.67 -13.38
N SER A 280 25.49 3.36 -13.56
CA SER A 280 24.38 2.50 -13.96
C SER A 280 23.70 1.89 -12.72
N PHE A 281 22.42 2.21 -12.50
CA PHE A 281 21.60 1.74 -11.37
C PHE A 281 20.48 0.80 -11.84
N ILE A 282 20.14 -0.22 -11.04
CA ILE A 282 18.97 -1.10 -11.23
C ILE A 282 18.02 -0.89 -10.06
N LYS A 283 16.71 -0.97 -10.30
CA LYS A 283 15.70 -1.08 -9.26
C LYS A 283 14.95 -2.41 -9.38
N PRO A 284 14.49 -3.02 -8.28
CA PRO A 284 13.61 -4.18 -8.37
C PRO A 284 12.30 -3.80 -9.05
N ASP A 285 11.74 -4.71 -9.88
CA ASP A 285 10.50 -4.50 -10.63
C ASP A 285 9.28 -4.24 -9.73
N VAL A 286 9.36 -4.64 -8.46
CA VAL A 286 8.34 -4.47 -7.43
C VAL A 286 8.99 -3.93 -6.15
N ALA A 287 8.40 -2.89 -5.55
CA ALA A 287 8.84 -2.36 -4.26
C ALA A 287 8.66 -3.44 -3.16
N LEU A 288 9.63 -3.57 -2.26
CA LEU A 288 9.57 -4.56 -1.18
C LEU A 288 8.69 -4.04 -0.04
N GLN A 289 7.82 -4.87 0.52
CA GLN A 289 7.00 -4.50 1.68
C GLN A 289 7.52 -5.20 2.94
N PHE A 290 7.69 -4.43 4.02
CA PHE A 290 8.20 -4.90 5.30
C PHE A 290 7.27 -4.49 6.44
N GLU A 291 7.18 -5.32 7.47
CA GLU A 291 6.70 -4.92 8.79
C GLU A 291 7.91 -4.66 9.68
N VAL A 292 8.09 -3.41 10.12
CA VAL A 292 9.29 -2.98 10.84
C VAL A 292 8.91 -2.48 12.24
N PRO A 293 9.66 -2.87 13.29
CA PRO A 293 9.40 -2.36 14.63
C PRO A 293 9.81 -0.88 14.73
N LEU A 294 9.06 -0.08 15.49
CA LEU A 294 9.38 1.34 15.71
C LEU A 294 10.53 1.58 16.69
N ALA A 295 10.76 0.63 17.61
CA ALA A 295 11.92 0.65 18.51
C ALA A 295 12.39 -0.78 18.79
N PRO A 296 13.66 -1.00 19.15
CA PRO A 296 14.16 -2.32 19.53
C PRO A 296 13.31 -2.91 20.67
N GLY A 297 12.68 -4.06 20.43
CA GLY A 297 11.82 -4.74 21.40
C GLY A 297 10.40 -4.15 21.57
N SER A 298 9.99 -3.20 20.72
CA SER A 298 8.63 -2.67 20.71
C SER A 298 7.63 -3.66 20.13
N THR A 299 6.40 -3.65 20.66
CA THR A 299 5.24 -4.35 20.09
C THR A 299 4.54 -3.53 19.00
N SER A 300 4.93 -2.26 18.80
CA SER A 300 4.40 -1.42 17.72
C SER A 300 5.22 -1.63 16.43
N TYR A 301 4.52 -2.04 15.38
CA TYR A 301 5.08 -2.25 14.04
C TYR A 301 4.51 -1.24 13.04
N CYS A 302 5.31 -0.93 12.04
CA CYS A 302 4.95 -0.07 10.93
C CYS A 302 5.07 -0.87 9.63
N ARG A 303 4.05 -0.81 8.76
CA ARG A 303 4.18 -1.30 7.39
C ARG A 303 4.91 -0.27 6.56
N VAL A 304 5.93 -0.71 5.83
CA VAL A 304 6.74 0.14 4.95
C VAL A 304 6.91 -0.55 3.61
N ALA A 305 6.54 0.14 2.52
CA ALA A 305 6.97 -0.26 1.20
C ALA A 305 8.22 0.54 0.80
N ALA A 306 9.26 -0.15 0.37
CA ALA A 306 10.54 0.45 0.00
C ALA A 306 10.98 0.04 -1.40
N SER A 307 11.37 1.02 -2.21
CA SER A 307 12.07 0.82 -3.47
C SER A 307 13.48 1.39 -3.34
N LEU A 308 14.48 0.51 -3.29
CA LEU A 308 15.87 0.85 -3.01
C LEU A 308 16.74 0.79 -4.28
N CYS A 309 17.70 1.71 -4.40
CA CYS A 309 18.70 1.73 -5.46
C CYS A 309 19.66 0.54 -5.32
N LEU A 310 19.84 -0.21 -6.42
CA LEU A 310 20.83 -1.28 -6.53
C LEU A 310 21.88 -0.93 -7.59
N SER A 311 23.11 -1.34 -7.37
CA SER A 311 24.18 -1.23 -8.38
C SER A 311 23.94 -2.22 -9.52
N THR A 312 24.09 -1.80 -10.79
CA THR A 312 24.00 -2.74 -11.93
C THR A 312 25.05 -3.83 -11.89
N ALA A 313 26.24 -3.53 -11.37
CA ALA A 313 27.39 -4.42 -11.44
C ALA A 313 27.30 -5.55 -10.40
N SER A 314 26.91 -5.20 -9.17
CA SER A 314 26.91 -6.12 -8.02
C SER A 314 25.52 -6.58 -7.60
N ARG A 315 24.44 -5.90 -8.05
CA ARG A 315 23.07 -6.04 -7.53
C ARG A 315 22.94 -5.84 -6.02
N THR A 316 23.93 -5.19 -5.40
CA THR A 316 23.91 -4.80 -3.99
C THR A 316 23.29 -3.41 -3.85
N LEU A 317 22.91 -3.04 -2.62
CA LEU A 317 22.47 -1.69 -2.30
C LEU A 317 23.50 -0.65 -2.76
N SER A 318 23.00 0.44 -3.34
CA SER A 318 23.80 1.58 -3.78
C SER A 318 23.35 2.86 -3.08
N VAL A 319 24.28 3.82 -2.96
CA VAL A 319 24.01 5.13 -2.37
C VAL A 319 23.06 5.90 -3.30
N PRO A 320 21.90 6.36 -2.81
CA PRO A 320 20.97 7.11 -3.64
C PRO A 320 21.39 8.58 -3.76
N SER A 321 20.89 9.26 -4.78
CA SER A 321 20.96 10.73 -4.87
C SER A 321 20.07 11.42 -3.81
N ALA A 322 18.96 10.79 -3.44
CA ALA A 322 18.04 11.26 -2.41
C ALA A 322 17.18 10.12 -1.83
N ASN A 323 16.57 10.37 -0.67
CA ASN A 323 15.55 9.53 -0.05
C ASN A 323 14.20 10.27 -0.05
N ALA A 324 13.20 9.74 -0.75
CA ALA A 324 11.82 10.19 -0.69
C ALA A 324 11.06 9.39 0.38
N ILE A 325 10.57 10.07 1.41
CA ILE A 325 9.86 9.47 2.55
C ILE A 325 8.42 9.96 2.51
N PHE A 326 7.49 9.07 2.27
CA PHE A 326 6.07 9.36 2.13
C PHE A 326 5.30 8.78 3.31
N PHE A 327 4.67 9.63 4.11
CA PHE A 327 3.78 9.23 5.19
C PHE A 327 2.36 9.14 4.64
N ASN A 328 1.77 7.95 4.72
CA ASN A 328 0.43 7.68 4.23
C ASN A 328 -0.66 8.30 5.13
N GLY A 329 -1.90 8.29 4.66
CA GLY A 329 -3.04 8.84 5.38
C GLY A 329 -4.05 7.81 5.84
N ASP A 330 -5.30 8.26 5.91
CA ASP A 330 -6.44 7.39 6.20
C ASP A 330 -6.59 6.29 5.15
N ARG A 331 -7.03 5.11 5.61
CA ARG A 331 -7.39 4.00 4.73
C ARG A 331 -8.79 4.20 4.20
N VAL A 332 -8.94 3.99 2.91
CA VAL A 332 -10.24 4.00 2.24
C VAL A 332 -10.33 2.72 1.42
N GLU A 333 -10.78 1.65 2.08
CA GLU A 333 -10.87 0.30 1.50
C GLU A 333 -12.30 -0.04 1.06
N GLY A 334 -12.42 -0.90 0.04
CA GLY A 334 -13.70 -1.47 -0.37
C GLY A 334 -14.59 -0.50 -1.14
N THR A 335 -13.99 0.52 -1.75
CA THR A 335 -14.70 1.51 -2.57
C THR A 335 -15.16 0.96 -3.91
N LYS A 336 -14.52 -0.13 -4.37
CA LYS A 336 -14.62 -0.65 -5.76
C LYS A 336 -14.19 0.37 -6.82
N ASN A 337 -13.61 1.50 -6.42
CA ASN A 337 -13.05 2.48 -7.34
C ASN A 337 -11.60 2.06 -7.64
N PRO A 338 -11.28 1.69 -8.90
CA PRO A 338 -9.97 1.14 -9.24
C PRO A 338 -8.82 2.13 -8.99
N VAL A 339 -9.07 3.43 -9.08
CA VAL A 339 -8.07 4.47 -8.81
C VAL A 339 -7.75 4.54 -7.32
N ILE A 340 -8.77 4.53 -6.46
CA ILE A 340 -8.60 4.57 -4.99
C ILE A 340 -7.91 3.30 -4.49
N GLU A 341 -8.34 2.13 -4.94
CA GLU A 341 -7.72 0.86 -4.50
C GLU A 341 -6.26 0.78 -4.96
N ARG A 342 -5.96 1.21 -6.20
CA ARG A 342 -4.59 1.27 -6.74
C ARG A 342 -3.70 2.25 -5.96
N LEU A 343 -4.21 3.43 -5.64
CA LEU A 343 -3.47 4.49 -4.96
C LEU A 343 -3.52 4.39 -3.43
N SER A 344 -4.17 3.35 -2.91
CA SER A 344 -4.07 2.91 -1.50
C SER A 344 -2.97 1.86 -1.30
N ASP A 345 -2.49 1.24 -2.37
CA ASP A 345 -1.41 0.25 -2.32
C ASP A 345 -0.03 0.91 -2.11
N LEU A 346 0.66 0.52 -1.04
CA LEU A 346 1.93 1.13 -0.66
C LEU A 346 3.05 0.89 -1.68
N GLN A 347 3.09 -0.30 -2.31
CA GLN A 347 4.11 -0.62 -3.30
C GLN A 347 3.90 0.22 -4.56
N LYS A 348 2.65 0.44 -4.96
CA LYS A 348 2.31 1.29 -6.09
C LYS A 348 2.66 2.75 -5.85
N ILE A 349 2.40 3.28 -4.66
CA ILE A 349 2.85 4.63 -4.28
C ILE A 349 4.39 4.72 -4.35
N ALA A 350 5.12 3.71 -3.86
CA ALA A 350 6.58 3.70 -3.93
C ALA A 350 7.08 3.72 -5.39
N GLN A 351 6.44 2.99 -6.30
CA GLN A 351 6.73 3.01 -7.74
C GLN A 351 6.46 4.39 -8.35
N ILE A 352 5.34 5.04 -8.00
CA ILE A 352 5.01 6.39 -8.47
C ILE A 352 6.07 7.39 -8.04
N LEU A 353 6.49 7.36 -6.77
CA LEU A 353 7.56 8.24 -6.26
C LEU A 353 8.86 8.05 -7.02
N VAL A 354 9.25 6.80 -7.30
CA VAL A 354 10.42 6.49 -8.12
C VAL A 354 10.29 7.01 -9.54
N SER A 355 9.12 6.85 -10.17
CA SER A 355 8.88 7.36 -11.52
C SER A 355 8.97 8.88 -11.57
N LYS A 356 8.58 9.56 -10.50
CA LYS A 356 8.56 11.02 -10.39
C LYS A 356 9.94 11.62 -10.09
N TYR A 357 10.68 11.07 -9.14
CA TYR A 357 12.00 11.59 -8.74
C TYR A 357 13.18 10.95 -9.50
N GLY A 358 12.95 9.85 -10.22
CA GLY A 358 13.94 9.17 -11.07
C GLY A 358 14.57 7.90 -10.47
N GLY A 359 15.36 7.23 -11.30
CA GLY A 359 15.99 5.93 -11.01
C GLY A 359 16.98 5.94 -9.83
N CYS A 360 17.51 7.10 -9.45
CA CYS A 360 18.58 7.23 -8.45
C CYS A 360 18.08 7.57 -7.03
N VAL A 361 16.77 7.55 -6.79
CA VAL A 361 16.14 7.93 -5.50
C VAL A 361 15.58 6.71 -4.78
N ASN A 362 15.86 6.55 -3.49
CA ASN A 362 15.16 5.57 -2.66
C ASN A 362 13.76 6.10 -2.32
N ALA A 363 12.74 5.27 -2.40
CA ALA A 363 11.39 5.62 -1.96
C ALA A 363 10.97 4.75 -0.76
N TYR A 364 10.44 5.38 0.28
CA TYR A 364 9.90 4.74 1.48
C TYR A 364 8.47 5.24 1.70
N VAL A 365 7.48 4.35 1.64
CA VAL A 365 6.07 4.66 1.91
C VAL A 365 5.73 4.04 3.26
N ILE A 366 5.49 4.91 4.25
CA ILE A 366 5.35 4.58 5.67
C ILE A 366 3.86 4.68 6.05
N GLU A 367 3.28 3.56 6.43
CA GLU A 367 1.91 3.50 6.95
C GLU A 367 1.82 3.96 8.42
N ALA A 368 0.65 4.38 8.87
CA ALA A 368 0.45 4.61 10.30
C ALA A 368 0.60 3.31 11.10
N PRO A 369 1.25 3.32 12.28
CA PRO A 369 1.42 2.12 13.11
C PRO A 369 0.10 1.58 13.67
N VAL A 370 -0.90 2.46 13.82
CA VAL A 370 -2.20 2.15 14.40
C VAL A 370 -3.28 2.81 13.57
N PHE A 371 -4.40 2.09 13.41
CA PHE A 371 -5.62 2.59 12.81
C PHE A 371 -6.78 2.45 13.78
N ASN A 372 -7.68 3.44 13.79
CA ASN A 372 -8.98 3.33 14.44
C ASN A 372 -10.07 3.42 13.37
N GLY A 373 -10.56 2.26 12.91
CA GLY A 373 -11.33 2.19 11.68
C GLY A 373 -10.47 2.64 10.49
N PRO A 374 -10.96 3.57 9.64
CA PRO A 374 -10.16 4.10 8.52
C PRO A 374 -9.09 5.12 8.97
N PHE A 375 -9.14 5.60 10.21
CA PHE A 375 -8.36 6.75 10.63
C PHE A 375 -6.94 6.37 11.03
N ALA A 376 -5.94 6.94 10.35
CA ALA A 376 -4.52 6.77 10.65
C ALA A 376 -4.14 7.47 11.98
N VAL A 377 -3.41 6.77 12.85
CA VAL A 377 -3.00 7.28 14.17
C VAL A 377 -1.47 7.20 14.33
N TYR A 378 -0.80 8.34 14.14
CA TYR A 378 0.66 8.49 14.26
C TYR A 378 1.15 8.76 15.70
N LYS A 379 0.65 7.99 16.68
CA LYS A 379 0.94 8.22 18.12
C LYS A 379 2.43 8.13 18.49
N ASP A 380 3.21 7.34 17.75
CA ASP A 380 4.63 7.15 17.99
C ASP A 380 5.49 8.26 17.34
N PHE A 381 4.89 9.09 16.49
CA PHE A 381 5.54 10.24 15.86
C PHE A 381 5.08 11.55 16.51
N ILE A 382 3.84 11.60 17.02
CA ILE A 382 3.20 12.80 17.53
C ILE A 382 2.79 12.56 18.99
N PRO A 383 3.40 13.27 19.97
CA PRO A 383 3.18 13.00 21.40
C PRO A 383 1.74 13.15 21.88
N SER A 384 0.93 13.96 21.20
CA SER A 384 -0.44 14.27 21.63
C SER A 384 -1.41 14.16 20.46
N VAL A 385 -1.92 12.94 20.27
CA VAL A 385 -2.99 12.63 19.31
C VAL A 385 -4.22 12.08 20.03
N ASN A 386 -5.41 12.39 19.52
CA ASN A 386 -6.64 11.77 20.00
C ASN A 386 -6.83 10.36 19.39
N ARG A 387 -7.92 9.68 19.75
CA ARG A 387 -8.23 8.32 19.27
C ARG A 387 -8.45 8.22 17.74
N TYR A 388 -8.62 9.33 17.04
CA TYR A 388 -8.81 9.41 15.59
C TYR A 388 -7.54 9.92 14.87
N GLY A 389 -6.42 10.06 15.59
CA GLY A 389 -5.16 10.53 15.01
C GLY A 389 -5.06 12.04 14.85
N GLU A 390 -6.03 12.81 15.35
CA GLU A 390 -5.99 14.26 15.27
C GLU A 390 -5.05 14.83 16.35
N PRO A 391 -4.09 15.70 15.98
CA PRO A 391 -3.12 16.27 16.90
C PRO A 391 -3.76 17.35 17.78
N LYS A 392 -3.45 17.36 19.08
CA LYS A 392 -3.79 18.49 19.96
C LYS A 392 -2.80 19.64 19.84
N SER A 393 -1.54 19.30 19.61
CA SER A 393 -0.42 20.23 19.47
C SER A 393 0.80 19.50 18.93
N TYR A 394 1.67 20.22 18.22
CA TYR A 394 3.00 19.73 17.84
C TYR A 394 4.03 20.16 18.88
N ASN A 395 4.87 19.22 19.32
CA ASN A 395 5.84 19.47 20.40
C ASN A 395 7.22 18.90 20.02
N PRO A 396 8.26 19.74 19.88
CA PRO A 396 9.58 19.30 19.44
C PRO A 396 10.39 18.58 20.52
N VAL A 397 9.95 18.61 21.79
CA VAL A 397 10.69 18.02 22.91
C VAL A 397 10.85 16.51 22.71
N GLY A 398 12.11 16.05 22.74
CA GLY A 398 12.44 14.64 22.54
C GLY A 398 12.50 14.21 21.08
N PHE A 399 12.23 15.09 20.12
CA PHE A 399 12.33 14.83 18.68
C PHE A 399 11.59 13.55 18.23
N PRO A 400 10.31 13.39 18.60
CA PRO A 400 9.59 12.13 18.42
C PRO A 400 9.45 11.71 16.95
N ALA A 401 9.09 12.61 16.04
CA ALA A 401 8.88 12.24 14.64
C ALA A 401 10.20 11.93 13.93
N SER A 402 11.26 12.72 14.15
CA SER A 402 12.56 12.45 13.52
C SER A 402 13.22 11.19 14.07
N ASN A 403 13.16 10.93 15.38
CA ASN A 403 13.67 9.69 15.97
C ASN A 403 12.90 8.45 15.46
N SER A 404 11.56 8.51 15.45
CA SER A 404 10.73 7.41 14.95
C SER A 404 10.96 7.15 13.46
N THR A 405 11.10 8.22 12.66
CA THR A 405 11.42 8.10 11.22
C THR A 405 12.77 7.43 10.99
N VAL A 406 13.83 7.87 11.69
CA VAL A 406 15.16 7.26 11.59
C VAL A 406 15.13 5.78 12.00
N SER A 407 14.43 5.45 13.09
CA SER A 407 14.28 4.07 13.55
C SER A 407 13.58 3.18 12.51
N VAL A 408 12.47 3.66 11.94
CA VAL A 408 11.73 2.96 10.89
C VAL A 408 12.59 2.73 9.65
N LEU A 409 13.34 3.75 9.19
CA LEU A 409 14.24 3.62 8.05
C LEU A 409 15.37 2.61 8.32
N LEU A 410 16.01 2.69 9.49
CA LEU A 410 17.08 1.77 9.86
C LEU A 410 16.60 0.32 9.94
N ASN A 411 15.43 0.08 10.53
CA ASN A 411 14.87 -1.26 10.62
C ASN A 411 14.40 -1.77 9.25
N CYS A 412 13.82 -0.90 8.42
CA CYS A 412 13.49 -1.24 7.03
C CYS A 412 14.73 -1.64 6.22
N LEU A 413 15.84 -0.90 6.35
CA LEU A 413 17.08 -1.20 5.66
C LEU A 413 17.70 -2.53 6.15
N LYS A 414 17.63 -2.81 7.46
CA LYS A 414 18.03 -4.11 8.02
C LYS A 414 17.22 -5.27 7.45
N GLU A 415 15.90 -5.13 7.33
CA GLU A 415 15.06 -6.16 6.72
C GLU A 415 15.36 -6.33 5.22
N ALA A 416 15.53 -5.23 4.48
CA ALA A 416 15.88 -5.28 3.06
C ALA A 416 17.22 -6.00 2.81
N LYS A 417 18.23 -5.76 3.66
CA LYS A 417 19.53 -6.44 3.58
C LYS A 417 19.47 -7.96 3.77
N LYS A 418 18.42 -8.50 4.40
CA LYS A 418 18.23 -9.96 4.53
C LYS A 418 17.75 -10.60 3.22
N VAL A 419 17.07 -9.83 2.38
CA VAL A 419 16.45 -10.31 1.13
C VAL A 419 17.34 -10.05 -0.08
N ILE A 420 18.15 -8.99 -0.04
CA ILE A 420 19.07 -8.62 -1.14
C ILE A 420 20.39 -9.40 -1.01
N PRO A 421 20.86 -10.11 -2.06
CA PRO A 421 22.09 -10.92 -1.99
C PRO A 421 23.34 -10.12 -1.64
N ARG A 422 24.16 -10.63 -0.72
CA ARG A 422 25.54 -10.16 -0.50
C ARG A 422 26.49 -10.90 -1.44
N ARG A 423 27.26 -10.17 -2.24
CA ARG A 423 28.57 -10.64 -2.73
C ARG A 423 29.64 -9.90 -1.95
N GLU A 424 30.54 -10.65 -1.32
CA GLU A 424 31.82 -10.10 -0.89
C GLU A 424 32.58 -9.71 -2.16
N GLN A 425 32.94 -8.45 -2.31
CA GLN A 425 34.01 -8.09 -3.22
C GLN A 425 34.85 -6.94 -2.68
N GLU A 426 36.14 -7.11 -2.94
CA GLU A 426 37.29 -6.38 -2.43
C GLU A 426 37.22 -4.88 -2.69
N SER A 427 37.77 -4.15 -1.71
CA SER A 427 37.94 -2.71 -1.71
C SER A 427 38.68 -2.21 -2.96
N SER A 428 37.95 -1.58 -3.89
CA SER A 428 38.51 -0.56 -4.76
C SER A 428 38.11 0.80 -4.22
N ALA A 429 39.07 1.47 -3.57
CA ALA A 429 38.93 2.83 -3.08
C ALA A 429 39.00 3.80 -4.26
N ASP A 430 37.86 4.12 -4.85
CA ASP A 430 37.71 5.36 -5.61
C ASP A 430 37.12 6.42 -4.69
N SER A 431 37.98 7.38 -4.32
CA SER A 431 37.62 8.53 -3.49
C SER A 431 36.76 9.51 -4.30
N VAL A 432 35.47 9.22 -4.41
CA VAL A 432 34.48 10.20 -4.85
C VAL A 432 33.87 10.84 -3.61
N SER A 433 33.94 12.17 -3.51
CA SER A 433 33.37 12.92 -2.40
C SER A 433 31.84 12.88 -2.47
N PHE A 434 31.22 11.81 -1.96
CA PHE A 434 29.76 11.73 -1.92
C PHE A 434 29.21 12.60 -0.78
N ASN A 435 28.47 13.65 -1.17
CA ASN A 435 27.63 14.41 -0.24
C ASN A 435 26.52 13.49 0.28
N GLN A 436 26.14 13.65 1.56
CA GLN A 436 25.02 12.95 2.17
C GLN A 436 23.75 13.09 1.30
N PRO A 437 23.00 12.00 1.01
CA PRO A 437 21.82 12.07 0.16
C PRO A 437 20.79 13.07 0.70
N LYS A 438 20.14 13.79 -0.21
CA LYS A 438 19.04 14.69 0.16
C LYS A 438 17.84 13.90 0.67
N THR A 439 16.94 14.56 1.37
CA THR A 439 15.68 13.97 1.84
C THR A 439 14.51 14.82 1.35
N TYR A 440 13.52 14.14 0.78
CA TYR A 440 12.22 14.69 0.42
C TYR A 440 11.19 14.04 1.33
N ILE A 441 10.43 14.83 2.09
CA ILE A 441 9.37 14.30 2.95
C ILE A 441 8.01 14.68 2.36
N LEU A 442 7.12 13.71 2.26
CA LEU A 442 5.78 13.85 1.71
C LEU A 442 4.77 13.34 2.74
N GLY A 443 3.68 14.06 2.92
CA GLY A 443 2.63 13.71 3.86
C GLY A 443 1.29 13.77 3.17
N PHE A 444 0.68 12.61 2.98
CA PHE A 444 -0.62 12.48 2.31
C PHE A 444 -1.76 12.40 3.32
N SER A 445 -2.82 13.20 3.13
CA SER A 445 -3.99 13.16 4.02
C SER A 445 -3.55 13.32 5.49
N LYS A 446 -3.79 12.35 6.40
CA LYS A 446 -3.30 12.40 7.79
C LYS A 446 -1.78 12.33 7.95
N GLY A 447 -1.04 11.82 6.97
CA GLY A 447 0.42 11.83 6.96
C GLY A 447 1.01 13.24 7.05
N GLY A 448 0.26 14.26 6.64
CA GLY A 448 0.63 15.68 6.81
C GLY A 448 0.87 16.09 8.27
N THR A 449 0.24 15.41 9.23
CA THR A 449 0.48 15.67 10.65
C THR A 449 1.89 15.28 11.10
N VAL A 450 2.48 14.26 10.49
CA VAL A 450 3.88 13.88 10.75
C VAL A 450 4.81 14.97 10.21
N LEU A 451 4.48 15.56 9.05
CA LEU A 451 5.23 16.68 8.50
C LEU A 451 5.19 17.90 9.42
N ASN A 452 4.01 18.28 9.94
CA ASN A 452 3.91 19.40 10.87
C ASN A 452 4.77 19.17 12.13
N GLN A 453 4.83 17.93 12.63
CA GLN A 453 5.68 17.57 13.74
C GLN A 453 7.18 17.63 13.38
N LEU A 454 7.59 17.12 12.21
CA LEU A 454 8.95 17.24 11.69
C LEU A 454 9.38 18.69 11.46
N VAL A 455 8.48 19.55 10.95
CA VAL A 455 8.71 20.99 10.76
C VAL A 455 8.89 21.68 12.11
N THR A 456 8.09 21.30 13.10
CA THR A 456 8.23 21.80 14.48
C THR A 456 9.58 21.42 15.08
N GLU A 457 10.02 20.18 14.89
CA GLU A 457 11.34 19.69 15.32
C GLU A 457 12.49 20.37 14.56
N LEU A 458 12.35 20.58 13.26
CA LEU A 458 13.34 21.28 12.42
C LEU A 458 13.57 22.71 12.92
N GLY A 459 12.50 23.41 13.30
CA GLY A 459 12.58 24.75 13.89
C GLY A 459 13.15 24.77 15.32
N SER A 460 13.35 23.62 15.97
CA SER A 460 13.97 23.53 17.29
C SER A 460 15.39 22.98 17.27
N LEU A 461 15.92 22.60 16.10
CA LEU A 461 17.27 22.09 15.95
C LEU A 461 18.28 23.24 15.84
N GLU A 462 19.23 23.31 16.78
CA GLU A 462 20.32 24.29 16.75
C GLU A 462 21.35 23.99 15.66
N VAL A 463 21.85 25.03 14.98
CA VAL A 463 22.98 24.90 14.03
C VAL A 463 24.27 24.72 14.81
N LYS A 464 24.85 23.52 14.79
CA LYS A 464 26.21 23.32 15.32
C LYS A 464 27.22 23.97 14.37
N SER A 465 28.10 24.81 14.89
CA SER A 465 29.26 25.32 14.16
C SER A 465 30.13 24.14 13.72
N GLN A 466 30.52 24.11 12.44
CA GLN A 466 31.36 23.03 11.90
C GLN A 466 32.74 23.04 12.58
N VAL A 467 32.92 22.20 13.59
CA VAL A 467 34.24 21.66 13.98
C VAL A 467 34.27 20.23 13.46
N LYS A 468 35.10 19.97 12.45
CA LYS A 468 35.32 18.62 11.88
C LYS A 468 35.78 17.67 13.00
N PRO A 469 35.05 16.59 13.32
CA PRO A 469 35.59 15.53 14.14
C PRO A 469 36.57 14.70 13.30
N GLN A 470 37.80 14.48 13.80
CA GLN A 470 38.65 13.41 13.31
C GLN A 470 38.03 12.05 13.73
N PRO A 471 37.92 11.07 12.84
CA PRO A 471 37.42 9.76 13.23
C PRO A 471 38.46 9.01 14.07
N PRO A 472 38.07 8.33 15.17
CA PRO A 472 38.94 7.41 15.87
C PRO A 472 39.21 6.17 15.01
N SER A 473 40.46 5.75 14.97
CA SER A 473 40.92 4.51 14.36
C SER A 473 40.40 3.29 15.15
N GLY A 474 39.54 2.47 14.54
CA GLY A 474 39.23 1.14 15.05
C GLY A 474 37.86 0.60 14.61
N GLU A 475 37.88 -0.52 13.87
CA GLU A 475 36.76 -1.41 13.51
C GLU A 475 35.65 -0.84 12.61
N PHE A 476 35.91 -0.76 11.30
CA PHE A 476 34.94 -0.35 10.27
C PHE A 476 34.81 -1.41 9.17
N SER A 477 33.66 -2.09 9.08
CA SER A 477 33.29 -2.82 7.85
C SER A 477 31.79 -3.07 7.60
N SER A 478 30.86 -2.62 8.47
CA SER A 478 29.40 -2.75 8.19
C SER A 478 28.55 -1.52 8.51
N VAL A 479 28.98 -0.67 9.45
CA VAL A 479 28.24 0.54 9.88
C VAL A 479 28.38 1.69 8.86
N GLN A 480 29.45 1.69 8.06
CA GLN A 480 29.77 2.80 7.15
C GLN A 480 28.83 2.89 5.93
N GLU A 481 28.32 1.75 5.44
CA GLU A 481 27.37 1.70 4.32
C GLU A 481 26.01 2.30 4.71
N ASP A 482 25.52 2.02 5.92
CA ASP A 482 24.22 2.52 6.38
C ASP A 482 24.21 4.04 6.55
N ILE A 483 25.35 4.62 6.94
CA ILE A 483 25.55 6.07 7.07
C ILE A 483 25.37 6.79 5.72
N GLN A 484 25.65 6.10 4.60
CA GLN A 484 25.57 6.71 3.29
C GLN A 484 24.21 6.54 2.60
N ILE A 485 23.45 5.49 2.91
CA ILE A 485 22.17 5.21 2.23
C ILE A 485 21.01 6.02 2.83
N ILE A 486 20.94 6.09 4.17
CA ILE A 486 19.86 6.77 4.91
C ILE A 486 20.42 7.60 6.06
N PRO A 487 19.70 8.63 6.53
CA PRO A 487 20.06 9.31 7.76
C PRO A 487 19.97 8.37 8.97
N THR A 488 21.01 8.36 9.80
CA THR A 488 21.14 7.47 10.98
C THR A 488 20.87 8.17 12.31
N THR A 489 20.75 9.50 12.30
CA THR A 489 20.40 10.31 13.48
C THR A 489 19.34 11.34 13.13
N LYS A 490 18.62 11.83 14.14
CA LYS A 490 17.65 12.92 13.97
C LYS A 490 18.28 14.18 13.36
N GLU A 491 19.50 14.52 13.75
CA GLU A 491 20.23 15.68 13.20
C GLU A 491 20.57 15.44 11.73
N SER A 492 21.04 14.24 11.39
CA SER A 492 21.35 13.84 10.01
C SER A 492 20.11 13.89 9.12
N LEU A 493 18.95 13.42 9.61
CA LEU A 493 17.66 13.48 8.92
C LEU A 493 17.20 14.92 8.73
N LEU A 494 17.12 15.71 9.80
CA LEU A 494 16.61 17.08 9.73
C LEU A 494 17.51 18.00 8.90
N ASN A 495 18.82 17.75 8.89
CA ASN A 495 19.77 18.50 8.07
C ASN A 495 19.73 18.10 6.58
N SER A 496 19.30 16.87 6.25
CA SER A 496 19.20 16.41 4.86
C SER A 496 17.88 16.77 4.19
N ILE A 497 16.84 17.18 4.93
CA ILE A 497 15.56 17.63 4.36
C ILE A 497 15.79 18.84 3.46
N SER A 498 15.43 18.67 2.19
CA SER A 498 15.48 19.71 1.16
C SER A 498 14.11 20.07 0.63
N GLU A 499 13.14 19.16 0.71
CA GLU A 499 11.76 19.42 0.29
C GLU A 499 10.73 18.82 1.25
N ILE A 500 9.63 19.55 1.44
CA ILE A 500 8.48 19.17 2.26
C ILE A 500 7.22 19.31 1.41
N HIS A 501 6.57 18.18 1.10
CA HIS A 501 5.37 18.13 0.27
C HIS A 501 4.14 17.79 1.12
N TYR A 502 3.24 18.76 1.29
CA TYR A 502 1.92 18.50 1.85
C TYR A 502 1.00 18.06 0.70
N VAL A 503 0.54 16.82 0.72
CA VAL A 503 -0.25 16.23 -0.38
C VAL A 503 -1.70 16.02 0.09
N ASP A 504 -2.59 16.91 -0.36
CA ASP A 504 -4.03 16.90 -0.05
C ASP A 504 -4.34 16.61 1.42
N VAL A 505 -3.58 17.28 2.30
CA VAL A 505 -3.63 17.10 3.75
C VAL A 505 -4.98 17.56 4.28
N GLY A 506 -5.57 16.75 5.14
CA GLY A 506 -6.87 17.06 5.70
C GLY A 506 -7.10 16.39 7.05
N LEU A 507 -7.81 17.13 7.90
CA LEU A 507 -8.19 16.76 9.26
C LEU A 507 -9.65 17.11 9.50
N ASN A 508 -10.24 16.53 10.55
CA ASN A 508 -11.57 16.92 11.01
C ASN A 508 -11.51 18.00 12.11
N SER A 509 -10.31 18.37 12.56
CA SER A 509 -10.05 19.43 13.52
C SER A 509 -8.85 20.29 13.10
N ALA A 510 -8.52 21.31 13.90
CA ALA A 510 -7.38 22.19 13.66
C ALA A 510 -6.04 21.44 13.72
N GLY A 511 -5.06 21.95 12.97
CA GLY A 511 -3.71 21.40 12.91
C GLY A 511 -3.39 20.64 11.61
N ALA A 512 -4.14 20.86 10.53
CA ALA A 512 -3.81 20.30 9.23
C ALA A 512 -2.51 20.92 8.69
N TYR A 513 -2.30 22.22 8.96
CA TYR A 513 -1.07 22.94 8.66
C TYR A 513 -0.59 23.74 9.87
N THR A 514 0.72 23.85 10.06
CA THR A 514 1.26 24.67 11.17
C THR A 514 0.98 26.16 10.94
N THR A 515 0.37 26.81 11.92
CA THR A 515 0.14 28.26 11.95
C THR A 515 1.06 28.98 12.93
N ASN A 516 2.07 28.27 13.46
CA ASN A 516 2.99 28.79 14.47
C ASN A 516 4.11 29.60 13.81
N HIS A 517 4.04 30.92 13.95
CA HIS A 517 5.04 31.85 13.41
C HIS A 517 6.45 31.56 13.93
N ASP A 518 6.60 31.29 15.23
CA ASP A 518 7.91 31.09 15.84
C ASP A 518 8.63 29.87 15.27
N VAL A 519 7.89 28.84 14.85
CA VAL A 519 8.49 27.66 14.20
C VAL A 519 9.11 28.05 12.85
N ILE A 520 8.36 28.76 12.01
CA ILE A 520 8.83 29.17 10.67
C ILE A 520 9.95 30.20 10.78
N GLU A 521 9.86 31.15 11.71
CA GLU A 521 10.93 32.11 11.97
C GLU A 521 12.22 31.42 12.41
N ARG A 522 12.16 30.43 13.31
CA ARG A 522 13.37 29.68 13.71
C ARG A 522 13.97 28.89 12.55
N ILE A 523 13.15 28.32 11.65
CA ILE A 523 13.64 27.69 10.42
C ILE A 523 14.37 28.74 9.55
N SER A 524 13.77 29.91 9.35
CA SER A 524 14.39 31.03 8.60
C SER A 524 15.74 31.44 9.18
N GLN A 525 15.82 31.62 10.52
CA GLN A 525 17.06 31.93 11.22
C GLN A 525 18.12 30.84 11.03
N ARG A 526 17.73 29.57 11.10
CA ARG A 526 18.60 28.42 10.86
C ARG A 526 19.21 28.45 9.44
N LEU A 527 18.43 28.80 8.42
CA LEU A 527 18.89 28.93 7.03
C LEU A 527 19.86 30.10 6.84
N MET A 528 19.60 31.22 7.53
CA MET A 528 20.51 32.37 7.57
C MET A 528 21.85 32.02 8.24
N GLN A 529 21.84 31.17 9.25
CA GLN A 529 23.02 30.67 9.96
C GLN A 529 23.84 29.63 9.17
N GLY A 530 23.48 29.36 7.91
CA GLY A 530 24.27 28.53 7.00
C GLY A 530 23.71 27.13 6.76
N ALA A 531 22.53 26.79 7.28
CA ALA A 531 21.88 25.53 6.93
C ALA A 531 21.49 25.47 5.42
N PRO A 532 21.39 24.27 4.83
CA PRO A 532 20.95 24.09 3.45
C PRO A 532 19.55 24.63 3.21
N GLY A 533 19.29 25.17 2.01
CA GLY A 533 17.97 25.67 1.62
C GLY A 533 16.89 24.57 1.63
N ILE A 534 15.65 24.99 1.86
CA ILE A 534 14.49 24.12 1.97
C ILE A 534 13.30 24.68 1.19
N ARG A 535 12.57 23.78 0.53
CA ARG A 535 11.38 24.11 -0.26
C ARG A 535 10.14 23.43 0.33
N PHE A 536 9.07 24.20 0.49
CA PHE A 536 7.75 23.73 0.84
C PHE A 536 6.89 23.70 -0.42
N VAL A 537 6.21 22.58 -0.65
CA VAL A 537 5.26 22.43 -1.76
C VAL A 537 3.93 21.96 -1.20
N LEU A 538 2.87 22.72 -1.44
CA LEU A 538 1.53 22.42 -0.97
C LEU A 538 0.70 22.00 -2.19
N HIS A 539 0.34 20.73 -2.25
CA HIS A 539 -0.51 20.15 -3.27
C HIS A 539 -1.91 19.98 -2.72
N GLY A 540 -2.92 20.51 -3.41
CA GLY A 540 -4.30 20.35 -2.95
C GLY A 540 -5.31 20.24 -4.07
N THR A 541 -6.44 19.64 -3.72
CA THR A 541 -7.59 19.46 -4.59
C THR A 541 -8.79 20.29 -4.11
N PRO A 542 -9.83 20.48 -4.94
CA PRO A 542 -11.11 21.00 -4.50
C PRO A 542 -11.70 20.25 -3.30
N ARG A 543 -11.43 18.93 -3.15
CA ARG A 543 -11.95 18.11 -2.06
C ARG A 543 -11.49 18.59 -0.69
N GLN A 544 -10.27 19.12 -0.56
CA GLN A 544 -9.77 19.67 0.70
C GLN A 544 -9.82 21.18 0.75
N TRP A 545 -9.31 21.89 -0.26
CA TRP A 545 -9.16 23.34 -0.19
C TRP A 545 -10.46 24.10 -0.45
N CYS A 546 -11.47 23.46 -1.04
CA CYS A 546 -12.78 24.06 -1.28
C CYS A 546 -13.90 23.43 -0.43
N ASP A 547 -13.56 22.65 0.60
CA ASP A 547 -14.54 22.00 1.47
C ASP A 547 -15.23 23.03 2.40
N SER A 548 -16.48 23.37 2.09
CA SER A 548 -17.30 24.28 2.89
C SER A 548 -17.56 23.81 4.34
N SER A 549 -17.44 22.51 4.61
CA SER A 549 -17.59 21.96 5.97
C SER A 549 -16.31 22.03 6.79
N ARG A 550 -15.15 22.23 6.14
CA ARG A 550 -13.81 22.21 6.75
C ARG A 550 -12.97 23.40 6.28
N VAL A 551 -13.55 24.59 6.32
CA VAL A 551 -12.92 25.86 5.87
C VAL A 551 -11.56 26.10 6.54
N LEU A 552 -11.41 25.64 7.79
CA LEU A 552 -10.17 25.72 8.57
C LEU A 552 -8.94 25.17 7.83
N ILE A 553 -9.10 24.13 6.99
CA ILE A 553 -7.97 23.53 6.26
C ILE A 553 -7.37 24.56 5.30
N ARG A 554 -8.23 25.27 4.55
CA ARG A 554 -7.79 26.32 3.63
C ARG A 554 -7.19 27.50 4.41
N GLU A 555 -7.82 27.92 5.51
CA GLU A 555 -7.33 29.03 6.33
C GLU A 555 -5.94 28.75 6.94
N GLU A 556 -5.73 27.55 7.48
CA GLU A 556 -4.43 27.12 8.02
C GLU A 556 -3.37 27.03 6.92
N LYS A 557 -3.73 26.49 5.75
CA LYS A 557 -2.87 26.44 4.56
C LYS A 557 -2.46 27.84 4.10
N ASP A 558 -3.42 28.75 3.90
CA ASP A 558 -3.17 30.15 3.51
C ASP A 558 -2.25 30.83 4.51
N ARG A 559 -2.48 30.58 5.81
CA ARG A 559 -1.64 31.12 6.87
C ARG A 559 -0.22 30.57 6.84
N LEU A 560 -0.04 29.26 6.63
CA LEU A 560 1.29 28.67 6.48
C LEU A 560 2.03 29.26 5.28
N VAL A 561 1.37 29.37 4.12
CA VAL A 561 1.98 29.98 2.92
C VAL A 561 2.41 31.40 3.21
N HIS A 562 1.54 32.22 3.82
CA HIS A 562 1.87 33.59 4.16
C HIS A 562 3.11 33.68 5.09
N LEU A 563 3.20 32.82 6.10
CA LEU A 563 4.35 32.74 7.00
C LEU A 563 5.64 32.33 6.26
N LEU A 564 5.55 31.37 5.35
CA LEU A 564 6.70 30.91 4.55
C LEU A 564 7.17 32.00 3.57
N GLU A 565 6.25 32.72 2.93
CA GLU A 565 6.56 33.83 2.02
C GLU A 565 7.20 35.01 2.75
N SER A 566 6.70 35.35 3.94
CA SER A 566 7.26 36.44 4.75
C SER A 566 8.71 36.13 5.16
N GLU A 567 8.97 34.88 5.55
CA GLU A 567 10.31 34.43 5.97
C GLU A 567 11.24 34.08 4.80
N SER A 568 10.70 33.78 3.61
CA SER A 568 11.49 33.57 2.39
C SER A 568 12.38 34.77 2.05
N ARG A 569 11.83 35.98 2.20
CA ARG A 569 12.57 37.24 1.98
C ARG A 569 13.71 37.41 2.99
N ARG A 570 13.50 37.04 4.24
CA ARG A 570 14.50 37.14 5.33
C ARG A 570 15.64 36.15 5.16
N SER A 571 15.35 34.95 4.67
CA SER A 571 16.35 33.90 4.44
C SER A 571 17.14 34.03 3.13
N GLY A 572 16.95 35.11 2.36
CA GLY A 572 17.65 35.34 1.09
C GLY A 572 17.28 34.34 0.00
N GLY A 573 16.03 33.85 -0.01
CA GLY A 573 15.53 32.89 -0.99
C GLY A 573 15.92 31.42 -0.72
N LYS A 574 16.56 31.14 0.42
CA LYS A 574 16.86 29.78 0.87
C LYS A 574 15.63 29.02 1.36
N LEU A 575 14.62 29.73 1.86
CA LEU A 575 13.28 29.18 2.11
C LEU A 575 12.40 29.48 0.90
N GLN A 576 11.81 28.45 0.31
CA GLN A 576 10.92 28.57 -0.84
C GLN A 576 9.57 27.93 -0.52
N VAL A 577 8.50 28.49 -1.08
CA VAL A 577 7.15 27.94 -0.98
C VAL A 577 6.49 27.95 -2.35
N CYS A 578 5.75 26.89 -2.66
CA CYS A 578 5.02 26.73 -3.91
C CYS A 578 3.67 26.09 -3.61
N GLU A 579 2.62 26.60 -4.23
CA GLU A 579 1.27 26.02 -4.18
C GLU A 579 0.92 25.43 -5.54
N LYS A 580 0.33 24.23 -5.53
CA LYS A 580 -0.15 23.55 -6.73
C LYS A 580 -1.58 23.07 -6.50
N PHE A 581 -2.50 23.63 -7.28
CA PHE A 581 -3.92 23.30 -7.22
C PHE A 581 -4.31 22.39 -8.38
N TYR A 582 -4.82 21.20 -8.07
CA TYR A 582 -5.11 20.14 -9.03
C TYR A 582 -6.62 19.97 -9.21
N PHE A 583 -7.06 19.57 -10.41
CA PHE A 583 -8.46 19.25 -10.72
C PHE A 583 -9.48 20.37 -10.48
N GLY A 584 -9.05 21.64 -10.58
CA GLY A 584 -9.93 22.80 -10.32
C GLY A 584 -11.15 22.91 -11.22
N ASP A 585 -11.15 22.19 -12.35
CA ASP A 585 -12.22 22.07 -13.33
C ASP A 585 -13.25 20.96 -12.99
N ARG A 586 -12.96 20.10 -12.01
CA ARG A 586 -13.79 18.94 -11.64
C ARG A 586 -14.54 19.16 -10.31
N PRO A 587 -15.75 18.63 -10.14
CA PRO A 587 -16.47 18.69 -8.86
C PRO A 587 -15.74 17.87 -7.78
N PRO A 588 -15.70 18.34 -6.50
CA PRO A 588 -15.03 17.64 -5.41
C PRO A 588 -15.54 16.21 -5.23
N ASN A 589 -14.63 15.24 -5.22
CA ASN A 589 -14.97 13.84 -4.96
C ASN A 589 -13.84 13.13 -4.19
N LEU A 590 -14.08 11.89 -3.78
CA LEU A 590 -13.09 11.11 -3.03
C LEU A 590 -11.96 10.57 -3.91
N GLN A 591 -12.21 10.33 -5.21
CA GLN A 591 -11.18 9.82 -6.11
C GLN A 591 -10.04 10.83 -6.29
N MET A 592 -10.35 12.10 -6.52
CA MET A 592 -9.34 13.15 -6.72
C MET A 592 -8.39 13.29 -5.52
N HIS A 593 -8.88 13.00 -4.30
CA HIS A 593 -8.06 12.97 -3.09
C HIS A 593 -6.90 11.99 -3.24
N PHE A 594 -7.11 10.84 -3.86
CA PHE A 594 -6.06 9.85 -4.11
C PHE A 594 -5.33 10.10 -5.44
N GLU A 595 -6.06 10.46 -6.50
CA GLU A 595 -5.55 10.71 -7.86
C GLU A 595 -4.39 11.74 -7.88
N ILE A 596 -4.41 12.71 -6.96
CA ILE A 596 -3.32 13.68 -6.78
C ILE A 596 -1.96 13.04 -6.50
N ILE A 597 -1.88 11.84 -5.91
CA ILE A 597 -0.60 11.15 -5.66
C ILE A 597 0.10 10.84 -7.00
N GLU A 598 -0.68 10.55 -8.04
CA GLU A 598 -0.19 10.26 -9.38
C GLU A 598 0.06 11.53 -10.19
N ASP A 599 -0.70 12.59 -9.96
CA ASP A 599 -0.61 13.85 -10.71
C ASP A 599 0.30 14.90 -10.06
N MET A 600 0.69 14.73 -8.79
CA MET A 600 1.53 15.70 -8.09
C MET A 600 2.87 15.89 -8.78
N ASP A 601 3.21 17.14 -9.06
CA ASP A 601 4.48 17.49 -9.70
C ASP A 601 5.55 17.64 -8.64
N VAL A 602 6.52 16.73 -8.64
CA VAL A 602 7.73 16.86 -7.85
C VAL A 602 8.79 17.62 -8.67
N CYS A 603 9.59 18.44 -8.01
CA CYS A 603 10.44 19.43 -8.66
C CYS A 603 11.87 18.93 -8.93
#